data_AF-A0A182HGK0-F1
#
_entry.id   AF-A0A182HGK0-F1
#
_cell.length_a   1.000
_cell.length_b   1.000
_cell.length_c   1.000
_cell.angle_alpha   90.00
_cell.angle_beta   90.00
_cell.angle_gamma   90.00
#
_symmetry.space_group_name_H-M   'P 1'
#
loop_
_entity.id
_entity.type
_entity.pdbx_description
1 polymer ?
#
loop_
_entity_poly.entity_id
_entity_poly.type
_entity_poly.pdbx_seq_one_letter_code
_entity_poly.pdbx_strand_id
1 'polypeptide(L)'
;MGIDKWPESQAKQKVSFLLSIIGEEAKKKFFNFELTSEERATPEAALSAIRRKIVPKRNILLDRLDFFNAEQSGHESIDEYCTRLKVMAKVAKLGTFIWKKNVASVMAKIISKKYVEKTSTALKKLKKKPPQMNLLQKMAMNIQ
;
A
#
# COMPACT_ATOMS: atom_id res chain seq x y z
N MET A 1 3.06 -27.99 -22.73
CA MET A 1 2.23 -26.88 -23.29
C MET A 1 1.37 -26.33 -22.17
N GLY A 2 1.20 -25.00 -22.09
CA GLY A 2 0.33 -24.38 -21.08
C GLY A 2 -1.16 -24.55 -21.42
N ILE A 3 -2.02 -24.49 -20.40
CA ILE A 3 -3.48 -24.66 -20.50
C ILE A 3 -4.13 -23.55 -21.36
N ASP A 4 -3.45 -22.41 -21.48
CA ASP A 4 -3.79 -21.30 -22.38
C ASP A 4 -3.85 -21.73 -23.85
N LYS A 5 -3.04 -22.71 -24.25
CA LYS A 5 -2.92 -23.16 -25.65
C LYS A 5 -3.82 -24.34 -25.99
N TRP A 6 -4.64 -24.81 -25.06
CA TRP A 6 -5.51 -25.96 -25.31
C TRP A 6 -6.73 -25.56 -26.14
N PRO A 7 -7.16 -26.40 -27.09
CA PRO A 7 -8.29 -26.12 -27.98
C PRO A 7 -9.63 -26.05 -27.23
N GLU A 8 -10.61 -25.38 -27.82
CA GLU A 8 -11.96 -25.20 -27.23
C GLU A 8 -12.69 -26.52 -26.99
N SER A 9 -12.39 -27.56 -27.77
CA SER A 9 -12.90 -28.92 -27.54
C SER A 9 -12.55 -29.49 -26.16
N GLN A 10 -11.55 -28.92 -25.49
CA GLN A 10 -11.09 -29.30 -24.15
C GLN A 10 -11.62 -28.35 -23.05
N ALA A 11 -12.58 -27.47 -23.34
CA ALA A 11 -13.17 -26.53 -22.38
C ALA A 11 -13.63 -27.20 -21.08
N LYS A 12 -14.30 -28.35 -21.17
CA LYS A 12 -14.74 -29.13 -20.00
C LYS A 12 -13.57 -29.63 -19.14
N GLN A 13 -12.45 -30.02 -19.77
CA GLN A 13 -11.25 -30.47 -19.08
C GLN A 13 -10.56 -29.30 -18.37
N LYS A 14 -10.55 -28.11 -18.99
CA LYS A 14 -10.06 -26.87 -18.35
C LYS A 14 -10.87 -26.52 -17.10
N VAL A 15 -12.21 -26.60 -17.17
CA VAL A 15 -13.07 -26.39 -16.00
C VAL A 15 -12.80 -27.44 -14.93
N SER A 16 -12.70 -28.72 -15.29
CA SER A 16 -12.40 -29.78 -14.31
C SER A 16 -11.06 -29.52 -13.61
N PHE A 17 -10.04 -29.11 -14.35
CA PHE A 17 -8.73 -28.79 -13.79
C PHE A 17 -8.79 -27.57 -12.87
N LEU A 18 -9.54 -26.53 -13.24
CA LEU A 18 -9.83 -25.39 -12.35
C LEU A 18 -10.47 -25.86 -11.03
N LEU A 19 -11.48 -26.72 -11.10
CA LEU A 19 -12.17 -27.26 -9.92
C LEU A 19 -11.25 -28.14 -9.05
N SER A 20 -10.25 -28.78 -9.63
CA SER A 20 -9.22 -29.52 -8.88
C SER A 20 -8.26 -28.60 -8.13
N ILE A 21 -7.91 -27.43 -8.70
CA ILE A 21 -6.96 -26.49 -8.07
C ILE A 21 -7.59 -25.72 -6.91
N ILE A 22 -8.86 -25.29 -7.04
CA ILE A 22 -9.50 -24.44 -6.02
C ILE A 22 -9.76 -25.16 -4.69
N GLY A 23 -9.70 -26.50 -4.67
CA GLY A 23 -9.92 -27.32 -3.49
C GLY A 23 -11.39 -27.62 -3.18
N GLU A 24 -11.62 -28.64 -2.35
CA GLU A 24 -12.95 -29.24 -2.16
C GLU A 24 -13.95 -28.28 -1.50
N GLU A 25 -13.53 -27.41 -0.59
CA GLU A 25 -14.40 -26.42 0.05
C GLU A 25 -14.91 -25.35 -0.93
N ALA A 26 -14.01 -24.81 -1.76
CA ALA A 26 -14.37 -23.84 -2.78
C ALA A 26 -15.24 -24.48 -3.87
N LYS A 27 -14.96 -25.74 -4.21
CA LYS A 27 -15.75 -26.54 -5.15
C LYS A 27 -17.18 -26.79 -4.64
N LYS A 28 -17.38 -27.08 -3.34
CA LYS A 28 -18.73 -27.16 -2.74
C LYS A 28 -19.51 -25.86 -2.90
N LYS A 29 -18.86 -24.71 -2.64
CA LYS A 29 -19.48 -23.39 -2.87
C LYS A 29 -19.79 -23.14 -4.34
N PHE A 30 -18.90 -23.54 -5.25
CA PHE A 30 -19.11 -23.43 -6.69
C PHE A 30 -20.33 -24.22 -7.18
N PHE A 31 -20.56 -25.42 -6.66
CA PHE A 31 -21.75 -26.20 -7.00
C PHE A 31 -23.05 -25.57 -6.51
N ASN A 32 -22.99 -24.80 -5.42
CA ASN A 32 -24.11 -24.02 -4.90
C ASN A 32 -24.34 -22.70 -5.66
N PHE A 33 -23.48 -22.33 -6.62
CA PHE A 33 -23.78 -21.20 -7.48
C PHE A 33 -24.89 -21.62 -8.45
N GLU A 34 -25.98 -20.84 -8.48
CA GLU A 34 -27.04 -20.91 -9.49
C GLU A 34 -26.46 -20.50 -10.86
N LEU A 35 -25.76 -21.43 -11.52
CA LEU A 35 -25.17 -21.26 -12.84
C LEU A 35 -25.89 -22.15 -13.84
N THR A 36 -26.03 -21.67 -15.07
CA THR A 36 -26.56 -22.50 -16.16
C THR A 36 -25.55 -23.59 -16.55
N SER A 37 -26.02 -24.65 -17.21
CA SER A 37 -25.17 -25.73 -17.72
C SER A 37 -24.06 -25.21 -18.66
N GLU A 38 -24.34 -24.14 -19.41
CA GLU A 38 -23.41 -23.48 -20.33
C GLU A 38 -22.33 -22.68 -19.58
N GLU A 39 -22.73 -21.94 -18.54
CA GLU A 39 -21.80 -21.19 -17.69
C GLU A 39 -20.85 -22.12 -16.91
N ARG A 40 -21.33 -23.32 -16.54
CA ARG A 40 -20.51 -24.33 -15.87
C ARG A 40 -19.57 -25.05 -16.85
N ALA A 41 -19.88 -25.10 -18.14
CA ALA A 41 -19.06 -25.78 -19.14
C ALA A 41 -17.95 -24.89 -19.73
N THR A 42 -18.10 -23.56 -19.63
CA THR A 42 -17.17 -22.60 -20.21
C THR A 42 -16.18 -22.07 -19.16
N PRO A 43 -14.86 -22.21 -19.36
CA PRO A 43 -13.85 -21.77 -18.39
C PRO A 43 -13.97 -20.30 -17.98
N GLU A 44 -14.20 -19.42 -18.94
CA GLU A 44 -14.28 -17.97 -18.74
C GLU A 44 -15.55 -17.60 -17.95
N ALA A 45 -16.66 -18.26 -18.22
CA ALA A 45 -17.92 -18.07 -17.51
C ALA A 45 -17.84 -18.58 -16.07
N ALA A 46 -17.28 -19.77 -15.86
CA ALA A 46 -17.04 -20.34 -14.54
C ALA A 46 -16.14 -19.44 -13.68
N LEU A 47 -15.03 -18.94 -14.25
CA LEU A 47 -14.14 -17.99 -13.57
C LEU A 47 -14.83 -16.67 -13.24
N SER A 48 -15.66 -16.14 -14.16
CA SER A 48 -16.40 -14.90 -13.95
C SER A 48 -17.47 -15.05 -12.86
N ALA A 49 -18.16 -16.19 -12.82
CA ALA A 49 -19.11 -16.53 -11.77
C ALA A 49 -18.45 -16.63 -10.39
N ILE A 50 -17.30 -17.32 -10.31
CA ILE A 50 -16.49 -17.41 -9.09
C ILE A 50 -16.12 -16.01 -8.60
N ARG A 51 -15.59 -15.16 -9.49
CA ARG A 51 -15.23 -13.77 -9.12
C ARG A 51 -16.44 -13.00 -8.61
N ARG A 52 -17.59 -13.08 -9.29
CA ARG A 52 -18.81 -12.35 -8.90
C ARG A 52 -19.36 -12.75 -7.54
N LYS A 53 -19.33 -14.04 -7.20
CA LYS A 53 -19.92 -14.58 -5.96
C LYS A 53 -18.96 -14.57 -4.78
N ILE A 54 -17.66 -14.72 -5.01
CA ILE A 54 -16.65 -14.79 -3.95
C ILE A 54 -16.02 -13.44 -3.66
N VAL A 55 -15.76 -12.62 -4.68
CA VAL A 55 -15.13 -11.31 -4.46
C VAL A 55 -16.20 -10.31 -4.06
N PRO A 56 -16.21 -9.81 -2.80
CA PRO A 56 -17.17 -8.82 -2.39
C PRO A 56 -17.01 -7.54 -3.22
N LYS A 57 -18.13 -6.93 -3.58
CA LYS A 57 -18.14 -5.64 -4.26
C LYS A 57 -17.54 -4.60 -3.32
N ARG A 58 -16.33 -4.11 -3.63
CA ARG A 58 -15.67 -3.07 -2.82
C ARG A 58 -16.46 -1.76 -2.88
N ASN A 59 -16.54 -1.08 -1.73
CA ASN A 59 -17.11 0.25 -1.64
C ASN A 59 -16.01 1.29 -1.89
N ILE A 60 -16.07 1.94 -3.05
CA ILE A 60 -15.08 2.95 -3.48
C ILE A 60 -14.97 4.10 -2.47
N LEU A 61 -16.06 4.46 -1.77
CA LEU A 61 -16.02 5.54 -0.78
C LEU A 61 -15.18 5.16 0.44
N LEU A 62 -15.30 3.91 0.90
CA LEU A 62 -14.46 3.40 1.99
C LEU A 62 -13.00 3.31 1.55
N ASP A 63 -12.73 2.80 0.34
CA ASP A 63 -11.37 2.73 -0.19
C ASP A 63 -10.71 4.11 -0.30
N ARG A 64 -11.49 5.15 -0.65
CA ARG A 64 -11.01 6.55 -0.69
C ARG A 64 -10.78 7.10 0.71
N LEU A 65 -11.70 6.83 1.64
CA LEU A 65 -11.56 7.25 3.04
C LEU A 65 -10.28 6.64 3.66
N ASP A 66 -10.06 5.35 3.45
CA ASP A 66 -8.85 4.64 3.89
C ASP A 66 -7.59 5.26 3.28
N PHE A 67 -7.64 5.62 1.99
CA PHE A 67 -6.52 6.30 1.33
C PHE A 67 -6.21 7.66 1.95
N PHE A 68 -7.21 8.49 2.23
CA PHE A 68 -7.00 9.83 2.81
C PHE A 68 -6.60 9.79 4.28
N ASN A 69 -6.99 8.74 5.01
CA ASN A 69 -6.62 8.52 6.41
C ASN A 69 -5.32 7.70 6.56
N ALA A 70 -4.69 7.29 5.45
CA ALA A 70 -3.45 6.53 5.52
C ALA A 70 -2.31 7.41 6.06
N GLU A 71 -1.68 6.93 7.13
CA GLU A 71 -0.47 7.51 7.70
C GLU A 71 0.69 6.53 7.59
N GLN A 72 1.92 7.05 7.61
CA GLN A 72 3.13 6.23 7.63
C GLN A 72 3.29 5.61 9.03
N SER A 73 3.44 4.29 9.09
CA SER A 73 3.74 3.61 10.36
C SER A 73 5.17 3.92 10.82
N GLY A 74 5.41 3.96 12.13
CA GLY A 74 6.73 4.25 12.70
C GLY A 74 7.83 3.26 12.30
N HIS A 75 7.45 2.03 11.91
CA HIS A 75 8.37 0.99 11.46
C HIS A 75 8.42 0.84 9.91
N GLU A 76 7.60 1.58 9.19
CA GLU A 76 7.49 1.50 7.73
C GLU A 76 8.48 2.48 7.08
N SER A 77 9.24 2.01 6.10
CA SER A 77 10.11 2.88 5.32
C SER A 77 9.29 3.80 4.40
N ILE A 78 9.89 4.90 3.94
CA ILE A 78 9.21 5.85 3.05
C ILE A 78 8.83 5.19 1.72
N ASP A 79 9.67 4.28 1.21
CA ASP A 79 9.42 3.59 -0.06
C ASP A 79 8.25 2.60 0.05
N GLU A 80 8.20 1.82 1.14
CA GLU A 80 7.09 0.93 1.45
C GLU A 80 5.79 1.72 1.59
N TYR A 81 5.83 2.84 2.31
CA TYR A 81 4.68 3.73 2.46
C TYR A 81 4.18 4.28 1.12
N CYS A 82 5.08 4.78 0.27
CA CYS A 82 4.73 5.29 -1.05
C CYS A 82 4.17 4.19 -1.96
N THR A 83 4.74 2.98 -1.89
CA THR A 83 4.26 1.81 -2.63
C THR A 83 2.86 1.39 -2.18
N ARG A 84 2.61 1.34 -0.87
CA ARG A 84 1.30 1.06 -0.29
C ARG A 84 0.26 2.11 -0.72
N LEU A 85 0.59 3.40 -0.61
CA LEU A 85 -0.28 4.48 -1.08
C LEU A 85 -0.61 4.35 -2.57
N LYS A 86 0.37 3.98 -3.40
CA LYS A 86 0.15 3.78 -4.85
C LYS A 86 -0.81 2.63 -5.13
N VAL A 87 -0.75 1.54 -4.37
CA VAL A 87 -1.70 0.42 -4.47
C VAL A 87 -3.10 0.87 -4.03
N MET A 88 -3.21 1.53 -2.87
CA MET A 88 -4.48 2.05 -2.35
C MET A 88 -5.14 3.04 -3.33
N ALA A 89 -4.36 3.92 -3.97
CA ALA A 89 -4.86 4.84 -4.97
C ALA A 89 -5.49 4.13 -6.18
N LYS A 90 -4.90 3.03 -6.65
CA LYS A 90 -5.45 2.22 -7.73
C LYS A 90 -6.78 1.59 -7.33
N VAL A 91 -6.85 1.01 -6.12
CA VAL A 91 -8.07 0.37 -5.59
C VAL A 91 -9.19 1.41 -5.43
N ALA A 92 -8.88 2.58 -4.89
CA ALA A 92 -9.80 3.70 -4.70
C ALA A 92 -10.18 4.45 -6.00
N LYS A 93 -9.68 3.99 -7.16
CA LYS A 93 -9.84 4.61 -8.48
C LYS A 93 -9.50 6.11 -8.48
N LEU A 94 -8.43 6.46 -7.77
CA LEU A 94 -7.91 7.82 -7.76
C LEU A 94 -7.06 8.05 -9.01
N GLY A 95 -7.26 9.19 -9.67
CA GLY A 95 -6.44 9.58 -10.81
C GLY A 95 -4.97 9.73 -10.45
N THR A 96 -4.08 9.54 -11.42
CA THR A 96 -2.62 9.59 -11.26
C THR A 96 -2.13 10.89 -10.61
N PHE A 97 -2.85 11.99 -10.83
CA PHE A 97 -2.53 13.30 -10.27
C PHE A 97 -2.80 13.40 -8.77
N ILE A 98 -3.85 12.74 -8.27
CA ILE A 98 -4.33 12.88 -6.89
C ILE A 98 -3.36 12.23 -5.90
N TRP A 99 -2.90 11.01 -6.19
CA TRP A 99 -1.99 10.33 -5.26
C TRP A 99 -0.57 10.93 -5.29
N LYS A 100 -0.10 11.40 -6.45
CA LYS A 100 1.19 12.12 -6.56
C LYS A 100 1.21 13.39 -5.71
N LYS A 101 0.13 14.17 -5.71
CA LYS A 101 -0.01 15.35 -4.84
C LYS A 101 0.00 14.98 -3.35
N ASN A 102 -0.69 13.92 -2.98
CA ASN A 102 -0.72 13.46 -1.59
C ASN A 102 0.63 12.93 -1.11
N VAL A 103 1.35 12.17 -1.94
CA VAL A 103 2.73 11.75 -1.65
C VAL A 103 3.65 12.97 -1.49
N ALA A 104 3.56 13.97 -2.38
CA ALA A 104 4.35 15.19 -2.27
C ALA A 104 4.05 15.98 -0.98
N SER A 105 2.78 16.06 -0.58
CA SER A 105 2.36 16.68 0.68
C SER A 105 2.89 15.95 1.92
N VAL A 106 2.83 14.61 1.93
CA VAL A 106 3.38 13.79 3.01
C VAL A 106 4.91 13.92 3.08
N MET A 107 5.59 13.85 1.94
CA MET A 107 7.04 14.05 1.86
C MET A 107 7.46 15.44 2.35
N ALA A 108 6.72 16.49 1.99
CA ALA A 108 6.97 17.85 2.49
C ALA A 108 6.80 17.94 4.02
N LYS A 109 5.78 17.29 4.59
CA LYS A 109 5.57 17.20 6.06
C LYS A 109 6.69 16.41 6.75
N ILE A 110 7.16 15.31 6.16
CA ILE A 110 8.25 14.50 6.72
C ILE A 110 9.56 15.31 6.70
N ILE A 111 9.86 15.98 5.59
CA ILE A 111 11.06 16.81 5.44
C ILE A 111 11.04 17.98 6.43
N SER A 112 9.90 18.68 6.56
CA SER A 112 9.77 19.79 7.51
C SER A 112 9.91 19.31 8.96
N LYS A 113 9.29 18.19 9.34
CA LYS A 113 9.42 17.60 10.68
C LYS A 113 10.87 17.22 11.02
N LYS A 114 11.58 16.54 10.10
CA LYS A 114 13.01 16.21 10.27
C LYS A 114 13.87 17.46 10.42
N TYR A 115 13.58 18.53 9.67
CA TYR A 115 14.31 19.79 9.76
C TYR A 115 14.10 20.50 11.11
N VAL A 116 12.86 20.51 11.62
CA VAL A 116 12.52 21.07 12.94
C VAL A 116 13.18 20.30 14.09
N GLU A 117 13.19 18.97 14.03
CA GLU A 117 13.85 18.14 15.06
C GLU A 117 15.37 18.34 15.09
N LYS A 118 16.00 18.42 13.90
CA LYS A 118 17.44 18.67 13.77
C LYS A 118 17.84 20.05 14.32
N THR A 119 17.06 21.09 14.00
CA THR A 119 17.30 22.46 14.49
C THR A 119 17.07 22.59 16.00
N SER A 120 16.02 21.96 16.54
CA SER A 120 15.77 21.89 17.99
C SER A 120 16.90 21.21 18.75
N THR A 121 17.44 20.11 18.21
CA THR A 121 18.57 19.39 18.80
C THR A 121 19.85 20.22 18.77
N ALA A 122 20.12 20.93 17.67
CA ALA A 122 21.27 21.82 17.56
C ALA A 122 21.18 23.01 18.54
N LEU A 123 20.00 23.62 18.68
CA LEU A 123 19.77 24.71 19.65
C LEU A 123 19.98 24.26 21.10
N LYS A 124 19.53 23.06 21.46
CA LYS A 124 19.79 22.49 22.80
C LYS A 124 21.29 22.28 23.07
N LYS A 125 22.08 21.89 22.05
CA LYS A 125 23.54 21.76 22.16
C LYS A 125 24.24 23.10 22.31
N LEU A 126 23.76 24.14 21.62
CA LEU A 126 24.30 25.50 21.74
C LEU A 126 24.02 26.11 23.12
N LYS A 127 22.81 25.93 23.66
CA LYS A 127 22.45 26.40 25.02
C LYS A 127 23.20 25.68 26.15
N LYS A 128 23.74 24.47 25.90
CA LYS A 128 24.57 23.71 26.84
C LYS A 128 26.06 24.03 26.73
N LYS A 129 26.49 24.82 25.74
CA LYS A 129 27.90 25.18 25.58
C LYS A 129 28.23 26.22 26.67
N PRO A 130 29.24 25.98 27.54
CA PRO A 130 29.60 26.94 28.58
C PRO A 130 29.99 28.29 27.93
N PRO A 131 29.71 29.42 28.60
CA PRO A 131 30.04 30.74 28.05
C PRO A 131 31.52 30.77 27.68
N GLN A 132 31.80 31.06 26.42
CA GLN A 132 33.16 31.23 25.93
C GLN A 132 33.74 32.44 26.65
N MET A 133 34.75 32.20 27.48
CA MET A 133 35.44 33.23 28.23
C MET A 133 35.98 34.27 27.24
N ASN A 134 35.55 35.53 27.39
CA ASN A 134 35.93 36.59 26.46
C ASN A 134 37.41 36.96 26.64
N LEU A 135 37.98 37.68 25.67
CA LEU A 135 39.42 38.00 25.65
C LEU A 135 39.85 38.77 26.92
N LEU A 136 38.98 39.63 27.45
CA LEU A 136 39.21 40.40 28.68
C LEU A 136 39.27 39.49 29.92
N GLN A 137 38.38 38.50 30.02
CA GLN A 137 38.41 37.52 31.11
C GLN A 137 39.62 36.60 31.04
N LYS A 138 40.08 36.25 29.83
CA LYS A 138 41.31 35.47 29.62
C LYS A 138 42.57 36.28 29.99
N MET A 139 42.58 37.56 29.67
CA MET A 139 43.68 38.48 30.04
C MET A 139 43.73 38.71 31.56
N ALA A 140 42.58 38.79 32.23
CA ALA A 140 42.50 38.95 33.68
C ALA A 140 43.03 37.74 34.48
N MET A 141 43.00 36.52 33.91
CA MET A 141 43.57 35.32 34.55
C MET A 141 45.09 35.18 34.40
N ASN A 142 45.74 35.96 33.52
CA ASN A 142 47.19 35.91 33.30
C ASN A 142 47.98 36.95 34.11
N ILE A 143 47.32 37.64 35.04
CA ILE A 143 47.94 38.58 35.98
C ILE A 143 47.83 37.98 37.40
N GLN A 144 48.59 36.91 37.65
CA GLN A 144 48.98 36.40 38.97
C GLN A 144 50.41 35.93 38.87
#